data_AF-A0A7S0B296-F1
#
_entry.id   AF-A0A7S0B296-F1
#
_cell.length_a   1.000
_cell.length_b   1.000
_cell.length_c   1.000
_cell.angle_alpha   90.00
_cell.angle_beta   90.00
_cell.angle_gamma   90.00
#
_symmetry.space_group_name_H-M   'P 1'
#
loop_
_entity.id
_entity.type
_entity.pdbx_description
1 polymer ?
#
loop_
_entity_poly.entity_id
_entity_poly.type
_entity_poly.pdbx_seq_one_letter_code
_entity_poly.pdbx_strand_id
1 'polypeptide(L)'
;MGDLGAEARTELQLSEGQAADLCIEWRPGPLRPSRLHLGFREKPWASEASLIEAAQDLARAAEAAVVVLGSVINGETEGHDQETFEQRGVELVEAVVAVQPRTVLCLNVGSPKGVPPQLMDKLPGLVVCWLGGQEAAEGLAAVLCGEGWGPCGRLPTTWPVRFED
;
A
#
# COMPACT_ATOMS: atom_id res chain seq x y z
N MET A 1 -9.99 -12.77 -5.31
CA MET A 1 -11.06 -11.84 -5.62
C MET A 1 -10.73 -11.24 -6.97
N GLY A 2 -11.20 -11.93 -8.00
CA GLY A 2 -10.95 -11.58 -9.39
C GLY A 2 -11.55 -10.27 -9.84
N ASP A 3 -11.04 -9.82 -10.99
CA ASP A 3 -11.56 -8.78 -11.87
C ASP A 3 -12.83 -8.09 -11.33
N LEU A 4 -12.67 -6.84 -10.87
CA LEU A 4 -13.79 -6.01 -10.39
C LEU A 4 -14.83 -5.71 -11.48
N GLY A 5 -14.59 -6.18 -12.72
CA GLY A 5 -15.44 -5.93 -13.87
C GLY A 5 -15.20 -4.53 -14.42
N ALA A 6 -16.06 -4.14 -15.37
CA ALA A 6 -15.98 -2.82 -15.98
C ALA A 6 -16.23 -1.72 -14.94
N GLU A 7 -15.25 -0.84 -14.78
CA GLU A 7 -15.38 0.37 -13.96
C GLU A 7 -16.02 1.50 -14.77
N ALA A 8 -17.10 2.08 -14.25
CA ALA A 8 -17.69 3.31 -14.78
C ALA A 8 -17.35 4.48 -13.86
N ARG A 9 -16.91 5.61 -14.45
CA ARG A 9 -16.56 6.83 -13.71
C ARG A 9 -17.36 8.01 -14.24
N THR A 10 -17.79 8.89 -13.34
CA THR A 10 -18.40 10.18 -13.66
C THR A 10 -17.90 11.25 -12.70
N GLU A 11 -18.05 12.51 -13.08
CA GLU A 11 -17.69 13.67 -12.26
C GLU A 11 -18.94 14.43 -11.85
N LEU A 12 -18.96 14.88 -10.59
CA LEU A 12 -20.01 15.73 -10.05
C LEU A 12 -19.37 16.93 -9.37
N GLN A 13 -19.79 18.13 -9.75
CA GLN A 13 -19.37 19.36 -9.09
C GLN A 13 -20.28 19.59 -7.88
N LEU A 14 -19.69 19.63 -6.68
CA LEU A 14 -20.40 19.85 -5.42
C LEU A 14 -19.79 21.04 -4.68
N SER A 15 -20.65 21.79 -4.00
CA SER A 15 -20.23 22.81 -3.03
C SER A 15 -20.31 22.25 -1.61
N GLU A 16 -19.56 22.85 -0.68
CA GLU A 16 -19.64 22.51 0.74
C GLU A 16 -21.10 22.57 1.24
N GLY A 17 -21.55 21.53 1.93
CA GLY A 17 -22.92 21.42 2.44
C GLY A 17 -23.99 21.10 1.39
N GLN A 18 -23.64 20.98 0.11
CA GLN A 18 -24.59 20.59 -0.93
C GLN A 18 -24.93 19.10 -0.82
N ALA A 19 -26.21 18.78 -0.69
CA ALA A 19 -26.70 17.41 -0.81
C ALA A 19 -26.76 16.98 -2.29
N ALA A 20 -26.47 15.69 -2.54
CA ALA A 20 -26.60 15.07 -3.85
C ALA A 20 -27.25 13.70 -3.72
N ASP A 21 -28.27 13.44 -4.55
CA ASP A 21 -28.94 12.15 -4.61
C ASP A 21 -28.17 11.19 -5.53
N LEU A 22 -27.89 9.99 -5.03
CA LEU A 22 -27.31 8.91 -5.81
C LEU A 22 -28.32 7.78 -5.94
N CYS A 23 -28.74 7.48 -7.16
CA CYS A 23 -29.58 6.34 -7.47
C CYS A 23 -28.79 5.31 -8.27
N ILE A 24 -28.78 4.05 -7.82
CA ILE A 24 -28.15 2.95 -8.53
C ILE A 24 -29.21 1.88 -8.79
N GLU A 25 -29.54 1.68 -10.06
CA GLU A 25 -30.34 0.56 -10.52
C GLU A 25 -29.43 -0.55 -11.04
N TRP A 26 -29.44 -1.70 -10.38
CA TRP A 26 -28.58 -2.82 -10.74
C TRP A 26 -29.34 -4.14 -10.73
N ARG A 27 -29.11 -4.97 -11.75
CA ARG A 27 -29.72 -6.30 -11.91
C ARG A 27 -28.61 -7.35 -12.08
N PRO A 28 -28.20 -8.04 -11.00
CA PRO A 28 -27.19 -9.08 -11.09
C PRO A 28 -27.69 -10.30 -11.89
N GLY A 29 -26.77 -10.97 -12.59
CA GLY A 29 -27.06 -12.20 -13.33
C GLY A 29 -27.28 -13.41 -12.40
N PRO A 30 -27.87 -14.52 -12.91
CA PRO A 30 -28.43 -15.57 -12.07
C PRO A 30 -27.43 -16.52 -11.38
N LEU A 31 -26.12 -16.50 -11.68
CA LEU A 31 -25.24 -17.65 -11.38
C LEU A 31 -23.95 -17.40 -10.57
N ARG A 32 -23.71 -16.22 -9.98
CA ARG A 32 -22.56 -16.00 -9.09
C ARG A 32 -22.86 -14.95 -8.01
N PRO A 33 -22.18 -14.99 -6.83
CA PRO A 33 -22.18 -13.83 -5.95
C PRO A 33 -21.72 -12.61 -6.76
N SER A 34 -22.60 -11.65 -6.91
CA SER A 34 -22.35 -10.41 -7.65
C SER A 34 -22.06 -9.31 -6.62
N ARG A 35 -21.11 -8.42 -6.92
CA ARG A 35 -20.73 -7.32 -6.02
C ARG A 35 -20.71 -6.01 -6.79
N LEU A 36 -21.17 -4.94 -6.15
CA LEU A 36 -21.07 -3.56 -6.63
C LEU A 36 -20.19 -2.79 -5.65
N HIS A 37 -19.19 -2.07 -6.15
CA HIS A 37 -18.41 -1.13 -5.35
C HIS A 37 -18.72 0.29 -5.80
N LEU A 38 -18.91 1.18 -4.83
CA LEU A 38 -19.08 2.60 -5.04
C LEU A 38 -17.99 3.33 -4.27
N GLY A 39 -17.30 4.24 -4.94
CA GLY A 39 -16.26 5.07 -4.35
C GLY A 39 -16.31 6.48 -4.92
N PHE A 40 -15.84 7.44 -4.13
CA PHE A 40 -15.72 8.84 -4.52
C PHE A 40 -14.32 9.32 -4.18
N ARG A 41 -13.78 10.22 -5.01
CA ARG A 41 -12.51 10.88 -4.73
C ARG A 41 -12.59 12.31 -5.22
N GLU A 42 -12.32 13.26 -4.33
CA GLU A 42 -12.27 14.67 -4.66
C GLU A 42 -11.19 14.96 -5.71
N LYS A 43 -11.45 15.94 -6.59
CA LYS A 43 -10.52 16.44 -7.60
C LYS A 43 -10.15 17.91 -7.30
N PRO A 44 -8.97 18.39 -7.71
CA PRO A 44 -7.95 17.67 -8.49
C PRO A 44 -7.18 16.65 -7.63
N TRP A 45 -6.66 15.63 -8.30
CA TRP A 45 -5.76 14.69 -7.65
C TRP A 45 -4.34 15.22 -7.69
N ALA A 46 -3.65 15.13 -6.56
CA ALA A 46 -2.21 15.34 -6.55
C ALA A 46 -1.55 14.36 -7.53
N SER A 47 -0.58 14.84 -8.30
CA SER A 47 0.26 13.97 -9.11
C SER A 47 1.17 13.15 -8.20
N GLU A 48 1.56 11.97 -8.64
CA GLU A 48 2.52 11.13 -7.92
C GLU A 48 3.81 11.89 -7.61
N ALA A 49 4.32 12.68 -8.57
CA ALA A 49 5.48 13.55 -8.36
C ALA A 49 5.27 14.56 -7.22
N SER A 50 4.11 15.23 -7.17
CA SER A 50 3.81 16.20 -6.10
C SER A 50 3.64 15.53 -4.73
N LEU A 51 3.12 14.30 -4.69
CA LEU A 51 2.99 13.53 -3.44
C LEU A 51 4.36 13.06 -2.93
N ILE A 52 5.24 12.64 -3.83
CA ILE A 52 6.62 12.27 -3.50
C ILE A 52 7.38 13.50 -2.97
N GLU A 53 7.25 14.66 -3.63
CA GLU A 53 7.87 15.90 -3.17
C GLU A 53 7.38 16.29 -1.76
N ALA A 54 6.06 16.24 -1.53
CA ALA A 54 5.49 16.50 -0.21
C ALA A 54 5.99 15.51 0.85
N ALA A 55 6.13 14.22 0.51
CA ALA A 55 6.68 13.22 1.41
C ALA A 55 8.15 13.48 1.74
N GLN A 56 8.96 13.93 0.78
CA GLN A 56 10.34 14.32 1.01
C GLN A 56 10.44 15.52 1.96
N ASP A 57 9.58 16.52 1.78
CA ASP A 57 9.59 17.71 2.63
C ASP A 57 9.19 17.41 4.08
N LEU A 58 8.20 16.54 4.27
CA LEU A 58 7.86 16.01 5.59
C LEU A 58 9.03 15.20 6.19
N ALA A 59 9.66 14.34 5.39
CA ALA A 59 10.77 13.50 5.85
C ALA A 59 12.01 14.32 6.26
N ARG A 60 12.29 15.44 5.56
CA ARG A 60 13.37 16.38 5.93
C ARG A 60 13.14 17.03 7.30
N ALA A 61 11.89 17.31 7.64
CA ALA A 61 11.53 17.96 8.89
C ALA A 61 11.41 16.97 10.08
N ALA A 62 11.36 15.67 9.82
CA ALA A 62 11.20 14.63 10.83
C ALA A 62 12.55 14.13 11.38
N GLU A 63 12.53 13.50 12.56
CA GLU A 63 13.70 12.85 13.16
C GLU A 63 13.98 11.46 12.56
N ALA A 64 12.95 10.84 12.02
CA ALA A 64 12.96 9.55 11.32
C ALA A 64 11.74 9.50 10.39
N ALA A 65 11.78 8.64 9.37
CA ALA A 65 10.65 8.39 8.48
C ALA A 65 10.25 6.91 8.54
N VAL A 66 8.94 6.65 8.56
CA VAL A 66 8.39 5.30 8.42
C VAL A 66 7.57 5.28 7.14
N VAL A 67 8.03 4.53 6.14
CA VAL A 67 7.33 4.40 4.86
C VAL A 67 6.67 3.03 4.82
N VAL A 68 5.33 3.00 4.73
CA VAL A 68 4.56 1.76 4.65
C VAL A 68 4.16 1.52 3.20
N LEU A 69 4.67 0.45 2.60
CA LEU A 69 4.22 -0.02 1.29
C LEU A 69 3.35 -1.26 1.46
N GLY A 70 2.26 -1.31 0.71
CA GLY A 70 1.35 -2.44 0.70
C GLY A 70 1.22 -3.06 -0.69
N SER A 71 0.52 -4.19 -0.73
CA SER A 71 0.10 -4.79 -1.99
C SER A 71 -0.93 -3.92 -2.71
N VAL A 72 -0.97 -4.01 -4.04
CA VAL A 72 -2.01 -3.36 -4.83
C VAL A 72 -3.38 -3.86 -4.36
N ILE A 73 -4.39 -2.99 -4.39
CA ILE A 73 -5.77 -3.40 -4.12
C ILE A 73 -6.14 -4.58 -5.05
N ASN A 74 -6.59 -5.69 -4.45
CA ASN A 74 -6.85 -6.96 -5.13
C ASN A 74 -5.64 -7.62 -5.80
N GLY A 75 -4.41 -7.20 -5.51
CA GLY A 75 -3.20 -7.86 -6.02
C GLY A 75 -3.04 -9.27 -5.42
N GLU A 76 -3.30 -9.42 -4.13
CA GLU A 76 -3.14 -10.70 -3.41
C GLU A 76 -4.51 -11.24 -3.04
N THR A 77 -5.05 -12.12 -3.88
CA THR A 77 -6.47 -12.41 -3.75
C THR A 77 -6.91 -13.73 -4.39
N GLU A 78 -7.91 -14.37 -3.79
CA GLU A 78 -8.35 -15.72 -4.20
C GLU A 78 -8.71 -15.88 -5.70
N GLY A 79 -8.19 -16.94 -6.31
CA GLY A 79 -8.54 -17.32 -7.69
C GLY A 79 -7.87 -16.49 -8.77
N HIS A 80 -6.94 -15.60 -8.41
CA HIS A 80 -6.07 -14.88 -9.35
C HIS A 80 -4.65 -14.89 -8.80
N ASP A 81 -3.69 -15.17 -9.68
CA ASP A 81 -2.27 -15.05 -9.36
C ASP A 81 -1.81 -13.60 -9.56
N GLN A 82 -0.71 -13.24 -8.91
CA GLN A 82 -0.11 -11.92 -9.05
C GLN A 82 0.58 -11.80 -10.41
N GLU A 83 0.37 -10.69 -11.10
CA GLU A 83 1.00 -10.40 -12.40
C GLU A 83 2.48 -10.00 -12.28
N THR A 84 2.89 -9.52 -11.10
CA THR A 84 4.27 -9.05 -10.88
C THR A 84 4.77 -9.35 -9.47
N PHE A 85 6.05 -9.74 -9.42
CA PHE A 85 6.82 -9.90 -8.19
C PHE A 85 7.21 -8.55 -7.58
N GLU A 86 7.39 -7.52 -8.42
CA GLU A 86 7.94 -6.23 -8.00
C GLU A 86 7.01 -5.46 -7.06
N GLN A 87 7.60 -4.84 -6.03
CA GLN A 87 6.88 -3.91 -5.17
C GLN A 87 6.63 -2.59 -5.89
N ARG A 88 5.41 -2.05 -5.76
CA ARG A 88 5.08 -0.69 -6.24
C ARG A 88 5.31 0.35 -5.15
N GLY A 89 5.56 1.60 -5.55
CA GLY A 89 5.84 2.69 -4.61
C GLY A 89 7.30 2.72 -4.13
N VAL A 90 8.20 2.01 -4.81
CA VAL A 90 9.62 1.93 -4.44
C VAL A 90 10.30 3.30 -4.66
N GLU A 91 9.89 4.02 -5.68
CA GLU A 91 10.30 5.40 -6.00
C GLU A 91 10.04 6.39 -4.86
N LEU A 92 8.95 6.20 -4.10
CA LEU A 92 8.68 6.98 -2.89
C LEU A 92 9.74 6.71 -1.83
N VAL A 93 10.08 5.44 -1.59
CA VAL A 93 11.07 5.05 -0.59
C VAL A 93 12.46 5.57 -0.98
N GLU A 94 12.83 5.44 -2.25
CA GLU A 94 14.08 5.98 -2.79
C GLU A 94 14.18 7.50 -2.58
N ALA A 95 13.11 8.23 -2.86
CA ALA A 95 13.05 9.68 -2.68
C ALA A 95 13.13 10.09 -1.21
N VAL A 96 12.45 9.36 -0.32
CA VAL A 96 12.42 9.63 1.13
C VAL A 96 13.76 9.28 1.78
N VAL A 97 14.34 8.11 1.51
CA VAL A 97 15.62 7.70 2.13
C VAL A 97 16.78 8.60 1.68
N ALA A 98 16.70 9.18 0.48
CA ALA A 98 17.69 10.14 -0.01
C ALA A 98 17.74 11.44 0.83
N VAL A 99 16.64 11.81 1.50
CA VAL A 99 16.54 13.05 2.27
C VAL A 99 16.44 12.81 3.78
N GLN A 100 16.10 11.59 4.19
CA GLN A 100 16.01 11.15 5.56
C GLN A 100 16.71 9.78 5.72
N PRO A 101 18.00 9.74 6.11
CA PRO A 101 18.75 8.49 6.23
C PRO A 101 18.24 7.58 7.37
N ARG A 102 17.42 8.09 8.30
CA ARG A 102 16.76 7.28 9.35
C ARG A 102 15.37 6.81 8.89
N THR A 103 15.31 6.22 7.70
CA THR A 103 14.06 5.72 7.11
C THR A 103 13.89 4.22 7.35
N VAL A 104 12.75 3.80 7.89
CA VAL A 104 12.37 2.38 7.99
C VAL A 104 11.30 2.08 6.94
N LEU A 105 11.53 1.05 6.13
CA LEU A 105 10.54 0.52 5.20
C LEU A 105 9.69 -0.57 5.88
N CYS A 106 8.37 -0.43 5.87
CA CYS A 106 7.44 -1.43 6.35
C CYS A 106 6.66 -2.03 5.18
N LEU A 107 6.75 -3.36 4.98
CA LEU A 107 6.01 -4.08 3.93
C LEU A 107 4.76 -4.76 4.51
N ASN A 108 3.58 -4.28 4.13
CA ASN A 108 2.27 -4.85 4.46
C ASN A 108 1.75 -5.66 3.25
N VAL A 109 2.32 -6.86 3.09
CA VAL A 109 2.16 -7.72 1.91
C VAL A 109 1.90 -9.17 2.34
N GLY A 110 1.14 -9.92 1.56
CA GLY A 110 0.79 -11.32 1.80
C GLY A 110 1.78 -12.34 1.23
N SER A 111 2.64 -11.94 0.29
CA SER A 111 3.70 -12.77 -0.30
C SER A 111 5.03 -12.01 -0.40
N PRO A 112 6.16 -12.70 -0.68
CA PRO A 112 7.41 -12.05 -1.03
C PRO A 112 7.24 -11.06 -2.19
N LYS A 113 7.99 -9.96 -2.12
CA LYS A 113 7.99 -8.88 -3.10
C LYS A 113 9.40 -8.45 -3.45
N GLY A 114 9.61 -8.14 -4.72
CA GLY A 114 10.85 -7.58 -5.24
C GLY A 114 11.06 -6.18 -4.71
N VAL A 115 12.12 -6.01 -3.92
CA VAL A 115 12.65 -4.71 -3.51
C VAL A 115 14.04 -4.60 -4.13
N PRO A 116 14.36 -3.53 -4.88
CA PRO A 116 15.64 -3.46 -5.56
C PRO A 116 16.82 -3.54 -4.59
N PRO A 117 17.85 -4.37 -4.86
CA PRO A 117 19.00 -4.54 -3.96
C PRO A 117 19.69 -3.23 -3.59
N GLN A 118 19.84 -2.31 -4.55
CA GLN A 118 20.44 -1.00 -4.31
C GLN A 118 19.64 -0.10 -3.35
N LEU A 119 18.35 -0.35 -3.18
CA LEU A 119 17.53 0.33 -2.18
C LEU A 119 17.73 -0.33 -0.81
N MET A 120 17.82 -1.66 -0.76
CA MET A 120 18.11 -2.40 0.46
C MET A 120 19.43 -1.94 1.09
N ASP A 121 20.45 -1.65 0.28
CA ASP A 121 21.75 -1.14 0.74
C ASP A 121 21.68 0.25 1.39
N LYS A 122 20.62 1.03 1.12
CA LYS A 122 20.42 2.39 1.65
C LYS A 122 19.52 2.44 2.88
N LEU A 123 18.70 1.40 3.10
CA LEU A 123 17.72 1.38 4.17
C LEU A 123 18.37 0.90 5.48
N PRO A 124 18.33 1.69 6.57
CA PRO A 124 18.78 1.24 7.88
C PRO A 124 17.89 0.14 8.49
N GLY A 125 16.66 -0.04 7.99
CA GLY A 125 15.76 -1.08 8.47
C GLY A 125 14.61 -1.38 7.51
N LEU A 126 14.23 -2.65 7.47
CA LEU A 126 13.04 -3.15 6.77
C LEU A 126 12.25 -4.06 7.72
N VAL A 127 10.94 -3.85 7.82
CA VAL A 127 10.02 -4.69 8.60
C VAL A 127 8.99 -5.29 7.66
N VAL A 128 8.95 -6.62 7.58
CA VAL A 128 7.82 -7.32 6.93
C VAL A 128 6.73 -7.51 7.96
N CYS A 129 5.64 -6.75 7.79
CA CYS A 129 4.52 -6.67 8.74
C CYS A 129 3.43 -7.71 8.44
N TRP A 130 3.45 -8.26 7.22
CA TRP A 130 2.39 -9.12 6.67
C TRP A 130 1.01 -8.44 6.72
N LEU A 131 -0.06 -9.22 6.50
CA LEU A 131 -1.44 -8.75 6.62
C LEU A 131 -1.95 -8.97 8.05
N GLY A 132 -1.50 -8.14 9.00
CA GLY A 132 -1.70 -8.33 10.46
C GLY A 132 -3.13 -8.15 11.02
N GLY A 133 -4.14 -8.02 10.16
CA GLY A 133 -5.53 -7.84 10.59
C GLY A 133 -5.81 -6.52 11.30
N GLN A 134 -6.83 -6.50 12.16
CA GLN A 134 -7.36 -5.27 12.78
C GLN A 134 -6.36 -4.56 13.71
N GLU A 135 -5.45 -5.31 14.35
CA GLU A 135 -4.43 -4.79 15.27
C GLU A 135 -3.08 -4.56 14.59
N ALA A 136 -3.01 -4.61 13.25
CA ALA A 136 -1.75 -4.51 12.51
C ALA A 136 -1.01 -3.20 12.81
N ALA A 137 -1.73 -2.08 12.92
CA ALA A 137 -1.15 -0.78 13.18
C ALA A 137 -0.56 -0.70 14.60
N GLU A 138 -1.30 -1.16 15.61
CA GLU A 138 -0.85 -1.20 17.00
C GLU A 138 0.37 -2.12 17.16
N GLY A 139 0.30 -3.31 16.57
CA GLY A 139 1.42 -4.25 16.58
C GLY A 139 2.68 -3.71 15.90
N LEU A 140 2.53 -3.03 14.76
CA LEU A 140 3.66 -2.39 14.08
C LEU A 140 4.24 -1.24 14.90
N ALA A 141 3.40 -0.39 15.49
CA ALA A 141 3.84 0.70 16.35
C ALA A 141 4.63 0.18 17.56
N ALA A 142 4.11 -0.84 18.25
CA ALA A 142 4.81 -1.47 19.38
C ALA A 142 6.21 -1.98 18.97
N VAL A 143 6.33 -2.64 17.81
CA VAL A 143 7.64 -3.11 17.30
C VAL A 143 8.59 -1.94 16.99
N LEU A 144 8.11 -0.90 16.31
CA LEU A 144 8.94 0.25 15.91
C LEU A 144 9.38 1.09 17.12
N CYS A 145 8.53 1.19 18.14
CA CYS A 145 8.82 1.90 19.39
C CYS A 145 9.60 1.05 20.40
N GLY A 146 9.89 -0.23 20.09
CA GLY A 146 10.63 -1.13 20.98
C GLY A 146 9.83 -1.57 22.20
N GLU A 147 8.50 -1.55 22.10
CA GLU A 147 7.60 -2.02 23.15
C GLU A 147 7.44 -3.56 23.09
N GLY A 148 7.21 -4.16 24.26
CA GLY A 148 7.02 -5.62 24.37
C GLY A 148 8.31 -6.42 24.13
N TRP A 149 8.21 -7.48 23.34
CA TRP A 149 9.27 -8.49 23.17
C TRP A 149 10.20 -8.23 21.97
N GLY A 150 10.05 -7.09 21.29
CA GLY A 150 10.77 -6.79 20.05
C GLY A 150 10.39 -7.70 18.86
N PRO A 151 11.03 -7.55 17.70
CA PRO A 151 10.74 -8.37 16.52
C PRO A 151 11.21 -9.81 16.74
N CYS A 152 10.27 -10.75 16.89
CA CYS A 152 10.55 -12.17 17.14
C CYS A 152 10.10 -13.12 16.01
N GLY A 153 9.58 -12.58 14.90
CA GLY A 153 9.13 -13.37 13.76
C GLY A 153 10.28 -14.03 12.99
N ARG A 154 9.96 -15.14 12.30
CA ARG A 154 10.83 -15.77 11.30
C ARG A 154 10.07 -15.81 9.98
N LEU A 155 10.79 -15.69 8.86
CA LEU A 155 10.17 -15.79 7.55
C LEU A 155 9.59 -17.20 7.37
N PRO A 156 8.29 -17.34 7.03
CA PRO A 156 7.67 -18.65 6.77
C PRO A 156 7.95 -19.16 5.35
N THR A 157 8.53 -18.32 4.50
CA THR A 157 8.87 -18.60 3.10
C THR A 157 10.23 -18.03 2.77
N THR A 158 10.90 -18.57 1.75
CA THR A 158 12.08 -17.95 1.15
C THR A 158 11.69 -16.61 0.55
N TRP A 159 12.55 -15.60 0.71
CA TRP A 159 12.42 -14.31 0.04
C TRP A 159 13.47 -14.23 -1.07
N PRO A 160 13.12 -14.55 -2.33
CA PRO A 160 14.09 -14.53 -3.41
C PRO A 160 14.48 -13.09 -3.75
N VAL A 161 15.67 -12.90 -4.33
CA VAL A 161 16.15 -11.58 -4.74
C VAL A 161 15.50 -11.18 -6.07
N ARG A 162 15.31 -12.16 -6.96
CA ARG A 162 14.68 -12.01 -8.27
C ARG A 162 13.60 -13.07 -8.46
N PHE A 163 12.66 -12.84 -9.37
CA PHE A 163 11.57 -13.77 -9.62
C PHE A 163 12.06 -15.13 -10.18
N GLU A 164 13.20 -15.15 -10.89
CA GLU A 164 13.76 -16.33 -11.53
C GLU A 164 14.68 -17.18 -10.62
N ASP A 165 14.93 -16.75 -9.37
CA ASP A 165 15.77 -17.48 -8.40
C ASP A 165 15.01 -18.64 -7.74
#